data_AF-A0A969F2U6-F1
#
_entry.id   AF-A0A969F2U6-F1
#
_cell.length_a   1.000
_cell.length_b   1.000
_cell.length_c   1.000
_cell.angle_alpha   90.00
_cell.angle_beta   90.00
_cell.angle_gamma   90.00
#
_symmetry.space_group_name_H-M   'P 1'
#
loop_
_entity.id
_entity.type
_entity.pdbx_description
1 polymer ?
#
loop_
_entity_poly.entity_id
_entity_poly.type
_entity_poly.pdbx_seq_one_letter_code
_entity_poly.pdbx_strand_id
1 'polypeptide(L)'
;MMILCWNSLPLVKIAYYVGGPEKQNLISSKIDEENPFEFGVVPLPRGPLGAAGPLLPAETILLYAFTSPEQTRIANALAVFLVNQQQSIRFMRELERVPANPAVRVDRRIYPIVSGFSQQARTAVVIPNEIETAPLIKAGDLAYISVLSGALTPAEAVCQFGLDVAAFQNYTTAEMSLPEGCEIVTE
;
A
#
# COMPACT_ATOMS: atom_id res chain seq x y z
N MET A 1 -4.39 5.58 0.34
CA MET A 1 -4.28 7.03 0.54
C MET A 1 -5.38 7.72 -0.23
N MET A 2 -5.84 8.91 0.16
CA MET A 2 -6.79 9.71 -0.63
C MET A 2 -6.09 10.89 -1.31
N ILE A 3 -6.33 11.03 -2.60
CA ILE A 3 -5.92 12.16 -3.43
C ILE A 3 -7.14 13.06 -3.56
N LEU A 4 -7.04 14.29 -3.09
CA LEU A 4 -8.09 15.30 -3.17
C LEU A 4 -7.81 16.19 -4.36
N CYS A 5 -8.77 16.33 -5.27
CA CYS A 5 -8.71 17.28 -6.37
C CYS A 5 -9.50 18.53 -5.98
N TRP A 6 -8.88 19.71 -6.12
CA TRP A 6 -9.57 20.98 -5.88
C TRP A 6 -9.63 21.78 -7.18
N ASN A 7 -10.81 22.26 -7.55
CA ASN A 7 -10.94 23.26 -8.59
C ASN A 7 -12.23 24.08 -8.46
N SER A 8 -12.12 25.37 -8.77
CA SER A 8 -13.21 26.36 -8.87
C SER A 8 -13.95 26.30 -10.23
N LEU A 9 -13.74 25.23 -11.01
CA LEU A 9 -14.31 25.02 -12.34
C LEU A 9 -15.25 23.79 -12.40
N PRO A 10 -16.35 23.85 -13.16
CA PRO A 10 -17.47 22.91 -13.09
C PRO A 10 -17.24 21.51 -13.71
N LEU A 11 -16.00 21.11 -14.01
CA LEU A 11 -15.69 19.88 -14.79
C LEU A 11 -15.08 18.72 -13.99
N VAL A 12 -14.77 18.88 -12.70
CA VAL A 12 -14.24 17.77 -11.89
C VAL A 12 -15.40 16.86 -11.46
N LYS A 13 -15.59 15.74 -12.14
CA LYS A 13 -16.64 14.74 -11.83
C LYS A 13 -16.37 13.91 -10.57
N ILE A 14 -15.13 13.92 -10.07
CA ILE A 14 -14.69 13.11 -8.92
C ILE A 14 -13.84 13.99 -7.99
N ALA A 15 -14.32 14.25 -6.78
CA ALA A 15 -13.64 15.11 -5.81
C ALA A 15 -12.42 14.43 -5.13
N TYR A 16 -12.40 13.09 -5.11
CA TYR A 16 -11.31 12.33 -4.50
C TYR A 16 -11.07 10.99 -5.17
N TYR A 17 -9.83 10.54 -5.15
CA TYR A 17 -9.39 9.26 -5.68
C TYR A 17 -8.55 8.51 -4.64
N VAL A 18 -8.77 7.21 -4.48
CA VAL A 18 -7.94 6.39 -3.59
C VAL A 18 -6.88 5.66 -4.40
N GLY A 19 -5.61 5.91 -4.09
CA GLY A 19 -4.47 5.32 -4.80
C GLY A 19 -3.18 5.35 -3.98
N GLY A 20 -2.14 4.71 -4.50
CA GLY A 20 -0.79 4.79 -3.96
C GLY A 20 0.11 5.79 -4.70
N PRO A 21 1.37 5.94 -4.26
CA PRO A 21 2.32 6.88 -4.88
C PRO A 21 2.63 6.56 -6.34
N GLU A 22 2.46 5.31 -6.79
CA GLU A 22 2.65 4.87 -8.17
C GLU A 22 1.66 5.51 -9.16
N LYS A 23 0.55 6.07 -8.69
CA LYS A 23 -0.45 6.76 -9.53
C LYS A 23 -0.13 8.23 -9.78
N GLN A 24 0.87 8.81 -9.11
CA GLN A 24 1.20 10.23 -9.24
C GLN A 24 1.56 10.60 -10.68
N ASN A 25 2.45 9.85 -11.33
CA ASN A 25 2.82 10.10 -12.72
C ASN A 25 1.62 10.08 -13.67
N LEU A 26 0.69 9.15 -13.44
CA LEU A 26 -0.55 9.08 -14.22
C LEU A 26 -1.41 10.33 -14.00
N ILE A 27 -1.58 10.78 -12.76
CA ILE A 27 -2.39 11.97 -12.44
C ILE A 27 -1.73 13.23 -13.00
N SER A 28 -0.42 13.40 -12.80
CA SER A 28 0.35 14.52 -13.35
C SER A 28 0.28 14.56 -14.88
N SER A 29 0.22 13.41 -15.56
CA SER A 29 0.06 13.34 -17.02
C SER A 29 -1.31 13.79 -17.53
N LYS A 30 -2.29 13.97 -16.63
CA LYS A 30 -3.65 14.43 -16.96
C LYS A 30 -3.88 15.90 -16.65
N ILE A 31 -2.87 16.60 -16.14
CA ILE A 31 -2.91 18.04 -15.89
C ILE A 31 -2.27 18.72 -17.11
N ASP A 32 -3.05 19.50 -17.84
CA ASP A 32 -2.60 20.29 -18.98
C ASP A 32 -3.22 21.69 -18.96
N GLU A 33 -2.85 22.53 -19.93
CA GLU A 33 -3.36 23.91 -20.03
C GLU A 33 -4.89 23.97 -20.24
N GLU A 34 -5.48 22.93 -20.84
CA GLU A 34 -6.91 22.85 -21.11
C GLU A 34 -7.69 22.32 -19.90
N ASN A 35 -7.05 21.53 -19.05
CA ASN A 35 -7.62 20.91 -17.85
C ASN A 35 -6.72 21.12 -16.62
N PRO A 36 -6.45 22.37 -16.22
CA PRO A 36 -5.61 22.64 -15.06
C PRO A 36 -6.38 22.24 -13.80
N PHE A 37 -5.83 21.38 -12.95
CA PHE A 37 -6.35 21.16 -11.60
C PHE A 37 -5.22 20.96 -10.60
N GLU A 38 -5.47 21.35 -9.36
CA GLU A 38 -4.56 21.10 -8.25
C GLU A 38 -5.01 19.84 -7.50
N PHE A 39 -4.05 19.08 -7.00
CA PHE A 39 -4.35 17.97 -6.12
C PHE A 39 -3.42 17.93 -4.91
N GLY A 40 -3.96 17.39 -3.82
CA GLY A 40 -3.23 17.12 -2.60
C GLY A 40 -3.36 15.66 -2.21
N VAL A 41 -2.43 15.18 -1.39
CA VAL A 41 -2.45 13.83 -0.85
C VAL A 41 -2.65 13.90 0.66
N VAL A 42 -3.70 13.23 1.15
CA VAL A 42 -4.10 13.25 2.57
C VAL A 42 -4.41 11.84 3.06
N PRO A 43 -4.10 11.52 4.34
CA PRO A 43 -4.45 10.24 4.95
C PRO A 43 -5.90 9.84 4.68
N LEU A 44 -6.12 8.55 4.47
CA LEU A 44 -7.45 7.97 4.33
C LEU A 44 -8.32 8.36 5.54
N PRO A 45 -9.63 8.60 5.31
CA PRO A 45 -10.54 8.94 6.38
C PRO A 45 -10.59 7.82 7.43
N ARG A 46 -10.85 8.21 8.67
CA ARG A 46 -11.09 7.26 9.76
C ARG A 46 -12.48 6.64 9.59
N GLY A 47 -12.57 5.33 9.78
CA GLY A 47 -13.84 4.62 9.84
C GLY A 47 -14.34 4.47 11.29
N PRO A 48 -15.49 3.82 11.50
CA PRO A 48 -16.04 3.55 12.83
C PRO A 48 -15.08 2.78 13.75
N LEU A 49 -14.20 1.96 13.17
CA LEU A 49 -13.22 1.14 13.88
C LEU A 49 -11.82 1.80 14.01
N GLY A 50 -11.70 3.09 13.67
CA GLY A 50 -10.46 3.85 13.84
C GLY A 50 -9.80 4.26 12.53
N ALA A 51 -8.47 4.45 12.58
CA ALA A 51 -7.71 4.90 11.41
C ALA A 51 -7.64 3.80 10.35
N ALA A 52 -7.76 4.20 9.07
CA ALA A 52 -7.61 3.27 7.97
C ALA A 52 -6.17 2.72 7.91
N GLY A 53 -6.05 1.40 7.75
CA GLY A 53 -4.78 0.69 7.63
C GLY A 53 -4.63 0.03 6.27
N PRO A 54 -4.21 0.77 5.22
CA PRO A 54 -3.93 0.16 3.93
C PRO A 54 -2.70 -0.73 4.04
N LEU A 55 -2.53 -1.62 3.05
CA LEU A 55 -1.30 -2.38 2.92
C LEU A 55 -0.10 -1.44 2.70
N LEU A 56 1.04 -1.76 3.30
CA LEU A 56 2.30 -1.02 3.15
C LEU A 56 3.21 -1.75 2.16
N PRO A 57 3.16 -1.43 0.85
CA PRO A 57 4.15 -1.95 -0.08
C PRO A 57 5.52 -1.35 0.25
N ALA A 58 6.53 -2.20 0.30
CA ALA A 58 7.93 -1.80 0.43
C ALA A 58 8.69 -2.21 -0.83
N GLU A 59 9.50 -1.29 -1.36
CA GLU A 59 10.42 -1.61 -2.44
C GLU A 59 11.76 -2.03 -1.86
N THR A 60 12.27 -3.16 -2.33
CA THR A 60 13.50 -3.77 -1.82
C THR A 60 14.51 -3.93 -2.96
N ILE A 61 15.78 -3.77 -2.62
CA ILE A 61 16.89 -4.13 -3.50
C ILE A 61 17.34 -5.51 -3.06
N LEU A 62 17.19 -6.48 -3.96
CA LEU A 62 17.60 -7.87 -3.73
C LEU A 62 18.90 -8.11 -4.49
N LEU A 63 19.87 -8.73 -3.82
CA LEU A 63 21.14 -9.12 -4.41
C LEU A 63 21.13 -10.63 -4.67
N TYR A 64 21.76 -11.04 -5.77
CA TYR A 64 21.83 -12.44 -6.15
C TYR A 64 22.64 -13.25 -5.13
N ALA A 65 22.12 -14.40 -4.70
CA ALA A 65 22.70 -15.19 -3.62
C ALA A 65 23.97 -15.96 -4.03
N PHE A 66 24.13 -16.29 -5.31
CA PHE A 66 25.25 -17.12 -5.81
C PHE A 66 26.32 -16.27 -6.49
N THR A 67 26.92 -15.35 -5.73
CA THR A 67 28.03 -14.50 -6.16
C THR A 67 29.35 -14.91 -5.52
N SER A 68 30.48 -14.62 -6.17
CA SER A 68 31.79 -14.84 -5.56
C SER A 68 31.96 -13.95 -4.32
N PRO A 69 32.86 -14.30 -3.37
CA PRO A 69 33.07 -13.47 -2.16
C PRO A 69 33.37 -12.00 -2.46
N GLU A 70 34.15 -11.74 -3.52
CA GLU A 70 34.49 -10.37 -3.93
C GLU A 70 33.27 -9.63 -4.50
N GLN A 71 32.44 -10.30 -5.29
CA GLN A 71 31.19 -9.72 -5.80
C GLN A 71 30.21 -9.43 -4.66
N THR A 72 30.09 -10.33 -3.68
CA THR A 72 29.26 -10.11 -2.48
C THR A 72 29.71 -8.86 -1.71
N ARG A 73 31.03 -8.68 -1.55
CA ARG A 73 31.60 -7.49 -0.89
C ARG A 73 31.21 -6.20 -1.62
N ILE A 74 31.35 -6.19 -2.95
CA ILE A 74 30.99 -5.03 -3.80
C ILE A 74 29.48 -4.78 -3.76
N ALA A 75 28.67 -5.83 -3.87
CA ALA A 75 27.21 -5.73 -3.87
C ALA A 75 26.68 -5.18 -2.55
N ASN A 76 27.24 -5.61 -1.41
CA ASN A 76 26.92 -5.04 -0.10
C ASN A 76 27.31 -3.57 0.01
N ALA A 77 28.49 -3.18 -0.49
CA ALA A 77 28.92 -1.78 -0.49
C ALA A 77 27.97 -0.90 -1.34
N LEU A 78 27.52 -1.41 -2.49
CA LEU A 78 26.52 -0.75 -3.32
C LEU A 78 25.17 -0.64 -2.60
N ALA A 79 24.68 -1.70 -1.96
CA ALA A 79 23.42 -1.67 -1.22
C ALA A 79 23.45 -0.62 -0.11
N VAL A 80 24.52 -0.57 0.69
CA VAL A 80 24.72 0.46 1.74
C VAL A 80 24.73 1.86 1.13
N PHE A 81 25.39 2.05 -0.01
CA PHE A 81 25.39 3.34 -0.70
C PHE A 81 23.97 3.75 -1.15
N LEU A 82 23.23 2.85 -1.79
CA LEU A 82 21.89 3.13 -2.33
C LEU A 82 20.87 3.48 -1.24
N VAL A 83 21.00 2.93 -0.03
CA VAL A 83 20.06 3.18 1.08
C VAL A 83 20.54 4.24 2.07
N ASN A 84 21.69 4.89 1.81
CA ASN A 84 22.19 5.95 2.68
C ASN A 84 21.28 7.18 2.66
N GLN A 85 21.51 8.12 3.58
CA GLN A 85 20.64 9.30 3.73
C GLN A 85 20.61 10.18 2.47
N GLN A 86 21.75 10.38 1.81
CA GLN A 86 21.84 11.22 0.61
C GLN A 86 21.07 10.61 -0.57
N GLN A 87 21.25 9.32 -0.84
CA GLN A 87 20.53 8.61 -1.89
C GLN A 87 19.04 8.50 -1.57
N SER A 88 18.67 8.28 -0.30
CA SER A 88 17.27 8.27 0.14
C SER A 88 16.57 9.62 -0.10
N ILE A 89 17.25 10.75 0.18
CA ILE A 89 16.73 12.08 -0.14
C ILE A 89 16.58 12.25 -1.66
N ARG A 90 17.55 11.77 -2.44
CA ARG A 90 17.51 11.84 -3.90
C ARG A 90 16.33 11.04 -4.46
N PHE A 91 16.15 9.79 -4.05
CA PHE A 91 15.03 8.95 -4.49
C PHE A 91 13.68 9.53 -4.09
N MET A 92 13.57 10.10 -2.88
CA MET A 92 12.35 10.80 -2.49
C MET A 92 12.03 11.96 -3.45
N ARG A 93 13.03 12.73 -3.87
CA ARG A 93 12.86 13.87 -4.78
C ARG A 93 12.52 13.45 -6.21
N GLU A 94 13.19 12.42 -6.72
CA GLU A 94 13.08 12.00 -8.11
C GLU A 94 11.89 11.06 -8.36
N LEU A 95 11.51 10.26 -7.35
CA LEU A 95 10.47 9.23 -7.48
C LEU A 95 9.20 9.57 -6.70
N GLU A 96 9.22 10.63 -5.89
CA GLU A 96 8.08 11.04 -5.04
C GLU A 96 7.59 9.92 -4.10
N ARG A 97 8.53 9.10 -3.62
CA ARG A 97 8.28 7.97 -2.71
C ARG A 97 8.70 8.29 -1.28
N VAL A 98 8.03 7.66 -0.32
CA VAL A 98 8.39 7.78 1.10
C VAL A 98 9.74 7.09 1.33
N PRO A 99 10.74 7.78 1.90
CA PRO A 99 12.03 7.17 2.17
C PRO A 99 11.90 6.12 3.30
N ALA A 100 12.49 4.95 3.10
CA ALA A 100 12.58 3.91 4.13
C ALA A 100 13.62 4.25 5.22
N ASN A 101 14.60 5.11 4.90
CA ASN A 101 15.64 5.51 5.85
C ASN A 101 15.08 6.51 6.88
N PRO A 102 15.00 6.15 8.17
CA PRO A 102 14.36 6.98 9.20
C PRO A 102 15.15 8.26 9.53
N ALA A 103 16.42 8.36 9.10
CA ALA A 103 17.20 9.58 9.24
C ALA A 103 16.75 10.68 8.26
N VAL A 104 15.94 10.36 7.25
CA VAL A 104 15.38 11.33 6.31
C VAL A 104 14.07 11.88 6.86
N ARG A 105 14.05 13.20 7.12
CA ARG A 105 12.84 13.90 7.54
C ARG A 105 12.10 14.45 6.32
N VAL A 106 10.83 14.09 6.20
CA VAL A 106 9.94 14.62 5.14
C VAL A 106 9.31 15.91 5.62
N ASP A 107 9.82 17.05 5.15
CA ASP A 107 9.23 18.36 5.43
C ASP A 107 7.97 18.57 4.59
N ARG A 108 6.82 18.75 5.24
CA ARG A 108 5.52 18.97 4.59
C ARG A 108 5.48 20.22 3.71
N ARG A 109 6.25 21.26 4.03
CA ARG A 109 6.30 22.51 3.26
C ARG A 109 7.05 22.34 1.95
N ILE A 110 8.01 21.41 1.91
CA ILE A 110 8.86 21.15 0.73
C ILE A 110 8.29 20.00 -0.10
N TYR A 111 7.82 18.93 0.55
CA TYR A 111 7.30 17.73 -0.09
C TYR A 111 5.89 17.41 0.43
N PRO A 112 4.87 18.24 0.13
CA PRO A 112 3.53 18.07 0.68
C PRO A 112 2.89 16.73 0.30
N ILE A 113 3.11 16.25 -0.94
CA ILE A 113 2.57 14.98 -1.41
C ILE A 113 3.22 13.79 -0.68
N VAL A 114 4.56 13.72 -0.65
CA VAL A 114 5.30 12.68 0.07
C VAL A 114 4.97 12.71 1.57
N SER A 115 4.79 13.90 2.15
CA SER A 115 4.38 14.05 3.55
C SER A 115 3.01 13.44 3.81
N GLY A 116 2.07 13.57 2.87
CA GLY A 116 0.83 12.82 2.87
C GLY A 116 1.10 11.33 3.04
N PHE A 117 1.83 10.73 2.09
CA PHE A 117 2.18 9.29 2.11
C PHE A 117 2.88 8.85 3.40
N SER A 118 3.81 9.66 3.90
CA SER A 118 4.50 9.41 5.16
C SER A 118 3.56 9.39 6.38
N GLN A 119 2.51 10.21 6.38
CA GLN A 119 1.50 10.20 7.44
C GLN A 119 0.65 8.93 7.42
N GLN A 120 0.19 8.50 6.24
CA GLN A 120 -0.60 7.26 6.10
C GLN A 120 0.19 6.01 6.45
N ALA A 121 1.49 5.99 6.15
CA ALA A 121 2.37 4.84 6.45
C ALA A 121 2.39 4.49 7.95
N ARG A 122 2.06 5.43 8.84
CA ARG A 122 2.02 5.21 10.29
C ARG A 122 0.91 4.27 10.76
N THR A 123 -0.12 4.09 9.94
CA THR A 123 -1.24 3.17 10.23
C THR A 123 -1.32 2.03 9.22
N ALA A 124 -0.41 1.99 8.25
CA ALA A 124 -0.39 0.97 7.22
C ALA A 124 0.08 -0.37 7.79
N VAL A 125 -0.42 -1.46 7.22
CA VAL A 125 -0.16 -2.83 7.66
C VAL A 125 0.80 -3.50 6.69
N VAL A 126 1.87 -4.09 7.22
CA VAL A 126 2.84 -4.86 6.42
C VAL A 126 2.28 -6.26 6.19
N ILE A 127 2.38 -6.76 4.96
CA ILE A 127 2.14 -8.17 4.66
C ILE A 127 3.43 -8.93 4.97
N PRO A 128 3.40 -9.95 5.84
CA PRO A 128 4.54 -10.85 6.04
C PRO A 128 5.02 -11.45 4.71
N ASN A 129 6.34 -11.61 4.53
CA ASN A 129 6.91 -12.07 3.26
C ASN A 129 6.55 -13.53 2.93
N GLU A 130 6.14 -14.29 3.95
CA GLU A 130 5.69 -15.67 3.86
C GLU A 130 4.31 -15.78 3.19
N ILE A 131 3.53 -14.70 3.21
CA ILE A 131 2.19 -14.69 2.63
C ILE A 131 2.27 -14.33 1.15
N GLU A 132 1.76 -15.22 0.31
CA GLU A 132 1.61 -14.96 -1.11
C GLU A 132 0.59 -13.84 -1.34
N THR A 133 1.07 -12.73 -1.90
CA THR A 133 0.27 -11.50 -2.04
C THR A 133 -0.84 -11.62 -3.09
N ALA A 134 -0.59 -12.30 -4.20
CA ALA A 134 -1.56 -12.46 -5.28
C ALA A 134 -2.85 -13.19 -4.84
N PRO A 135 -2.78 -14.39 -4.21
CA PRO A 135 -3.99 -15.05 -3.71
C PRO A 135 -4.66 -14.27 -2.57
N LEU A 136 -3.89 -13.61 -1.70
CA LEU A 136 -4.44 -12.75 -0.64
C LEU A 136 -5.28 -11.60 -1.23
N ILE A 137 -4.75 -10.88 -2.21
CA ILE A 137 -5.46 -9.77 -2.89
C ILE A 137 -6.72 -10.30 -3.56
N LYS A 138 -6.61 -11.43 -4.29
CA LYS A 138 -7.76 -12.06 -4.95
C LYS A 138 -8.87 -12.44 -3.96
N ALA A 139 -8.53 -13.05 -2.83
CA ALA A 139 -9.51 -13.39 -1.79
C ALA A 139 -10.17 -12.14 -1.21
N GLY A 140 -9.39 -11.08 -0.96
CA GLY A 140 -9.91 -9.79 -0.49
C GLY A 140 -10.86 -9.14 -1.49
N ASP A 141 -10.50 -9.11 -2.78
CA ASP A 141 -11.34 -8.57 -3.85
C ASP A 141 -12.67 -9.32 -3.94
N LEU A 142 -12.64 -10.65 -3.86
CA LEU A 142 -13.84 -11.48 -3.86
C LEU A 142 -14.75 -11.19 -2.65
N ALA A 143 -14.19 -11.03 -1.47
CA ALA A 143 -14.95 -10.65 -0.28
C ALA A 143 -15.66 -9.30 -0.48
N TYR A 144 -14.94 -8.29 -0.97
CA TYR A 144 -15.54 -6.97 -1.28
C TYR A 144 -16.64 -7.05 -2.34
N ILE A 145 -16.37 -7.73 -3.46
CA ILE A 145 -17.35 -7.90 -4.55
C ILE A 145 -18.61 -8.61 -4.05
N SER A 146 -18.46 -9.64 -3.21
CA SER A 146 -19.58 -10.42 -2.69
C SER A 146 -20.49 -9.59 -1.77
N VAL A 147 -19.90 -8.75 -0.92
CA VAL A 147 -20.67 -7.81 -0.08
C VAL A 147 -21.34 -6.73 -0.92
N LEU A 148 -20.61 -6.11 -1.84
CA LEU A 148 -21.13 -4.99 -2.65
C LEU A 148 -22.21 -5.42 -3.65
N SER A 149 -22.18 -6.67 -4.11
CA SER A 149 -23.22 -7.26 -4.95
C SER A 149 -24.43 -7.77 -4.16
N GLY A 150 -24.34 -7.84 -2.83
CA GLY A 150 -25.38 -8.42 -1.97
C GLY A 150 -25.43 -9.94 -1.99
N ALA A 151 -24.41 -10.60 -2.54
CA ALA A 151 -24.32 -12.06 -2.56
C ALA A 151 -24.02 -12.65 -1.18
N LEU A 152 -23.20 -11.95 -0.37
CA LEU A 152 -22.89 -12.31 1.02
C LEU A 152 -23.08 -11.10 1.93
N THR A 153 -23.43 -11.34 3.18
CA THR A 153 -23.33 -10.35 4.25
C THR A 153 -21.85 -10.07 4.58
N PRO A 154 -21.53 -8.93 5.23
CA PRO A 154 -20.16 -8.66 5.67
C PRO A 154 -19.55 -9.76 6.55
N ALA A 155 -20.35 -10.39 7.42
CA ALA A 155 -19.89 -11.45 8.30
C ALA A 155 -19.51 -12.72 7.51
N GLU A 156 -20.38 -13.14 6.58
CA GLU A 156 -20.12 -14.31 5.71
C GLU A 156 -18.90 -14.09 4.82
N ALA A 157 -18.76 -12.89 4.24
CA ALA A 157 -17.61 -12.59 3.37
C ALA A 157 -16.27 -12.58 4.12
N VAL A 158 -16.24 -12.09 5.38
CA VAL A 158 -15.03 -12.15 6.21
C VAL A 158 -14.72 -13.59 6.61
N CYS A 159 -15.74 -14.40 6.91
CA CYS A 159 -15.57 -15.82 7.17
C CYS A 159 -14.94 -16.54 5.96
N GLN A 160 -15.52 -16.36 4.77
CA GLN A 160 -15.01 -16.97 3.54
C GLN A 160 -13.59 -16.49 3.23
N PHE A 161 -13.31 -15.20 3.37
CA PHE A 161 -11.95 -14.66 3.20
C PHE A 161 -10.94 -15.35 4.13
N GLY A 162 -11.29 -15.55 5.40
CA GLY A 162 -10.44 -16.24 6.37
C GLY A 162 -10.15 -17.68 5.95
N LEU A 163 -11.18 -18.42 5.50
CA LEU A 163 -11.05 -19.79 5.01
C LEU A 163 -10.19 -19.87 3.74
N ASP A 164 -10.37 -18.94 2.80
CA ASP A 164 -9.57 -18.90 1.57
C ASP A 164 -8.09 -18.65 1.90
N VAL A 165 -7.80 -17.71 2.82
CA VAL A 165 -6.44 -17.45 3.30
C VAL A 165 -5.83 -18.67 3.99
N ALA A 166 -6.61 -19.36 4.83
CA ALA A 166 -6.20 -20.62 5.45
C ALA A 166 -5.75 -21.64 4.41
N ALA A 167 -6.59 -21.84 3.39
CA ALA A 167 -6.41 -22.88 2.41
C ALA A 167 -5.12 -22.69 1.61
N PHE A 168 -4.83 -21.48 1.12
CA PHE A 168 -3.60 -21.25 0.35
C PHE A 168 -2.34 -21.10 1.20
N GLN A 169 -2.48 -20.79 2.50
CA GLN A 169 -1.37 -20.79 3.45
C GLN A 169 -1.11 -22.16 4.08
N ASN A 170 -1.97 -23.15 3.82
CA ASN A 170 -2.00 -24.44 4.53
C ASN A 170 -2.12 -24.29 6.06
N TYR A 171 -2.82 -23.26 6.54
CA TYR A 171 -3.10 -23.11 7.96
C TYR A 171 -4.14 -24.12 8.41
N THR A 172 -3.90 -24.67 9.59
CA THR A 172 -4.83 -25.53 10.31
C THR A 172 -5.76 -24.70 11.18
N THR A 173 -6.86 -25.30 11.60
CA THR A 173 -7.86 -24.68 12.48
C THR A 173 -7.26 -24.27 13.83
N ALA A 174 -6.18 -24.92 14.27
CA ALA A 174 -5.44 -24.58 15.49
C ALA A 174 -4.56 -23.32 15.34
N GLU A 175 -4.22 -22.94 14.11
CA GLU A 175 -3.38 -21.79 13.78
C GLU A 175 -4.20 -20.53 13.50
N MET A 176 -5.53 -20.62 13.58
CA MET A 176 -6.45 -19.57 13.17
C MET A 176 -7.46 -19.21 14.25
N SER A 177 -7.73 -17.91 14.38
CA SER A 177 -8.94 -17.41 15.05
C SER A 177 -9.96 -17.01 13.98
N LEU A 178 -11.09 -17.71 13.94
CA LEU A 178 -12.19 -17.31 13.08
C LEU A 178 -13.08 -16.26 13.76
N PRO A 179 -13.71 -15.36 13.00
CA PRO A 179 -14.75 -14.48 13.53
C PRO A 179 -15.88 -15.28 14.17
N GLU A 180 -16.56 -14.67 15.14
CA GLU A 180 -17.76 -15.25 15.75
C GLU A 180 -18.82 -15.60 14.67
N GLY A 181 -19.33 -16.82 14.70
CA GLY A 181 -20.30 -17.34 13.71
C GLY A 181 -19.69 -17.91 12.43
N CYS A 182 -18.35 -17.99 12.32
CA CYS A 182 -17.68 -18.64 11.21
C CYS A 182 -17.32 -20.09 11.59
N GLU A 183 -17.96 -21.06 10.94
CA GLU A 183 -17.69 -22.49 11.11
C GLU A 183 -16.87 -23.02 9.93
N ILE A 184 -15.87 -23.85 10.23
CA ILE A 184 -15.11 -24.58 9.20
C ILE A 184 -15.96 -25.78 8.81
N VAL A 185 -16.51 -25.77 7.60
CA VAL A 185 -17.18 -26.96 7.06
C VAL A 185 -16.09 -27.96 6.71
N THR A 186 -15.78 -28.86 7.64
CA THR A 186 -14.97 -30.05 7.34
C THR A 186 -15.86 -31.07 6.66
N GLU A 187 -15.65 -31.31 5.37
CA GLU A 187 -16.18 -32.50 4.68
C GLU A 187 -15.52 -33.78 5.18
#